data_AF-A0A3M2BEA7-F1
#
_entry.id   AF-A0A3M2BEA7-F1
#
_cell.length_a   1.000
_cell.length_b   1.000
_cell.length_c   1.000
_cell.angle_alpha   90.00
_cell.angle_beta   90.00
_cell.angle_gamma   90.00
#
_symmetry.space_group_name_H-M   'P 1'
#
loop_
_entity.id
_entity.type
_entity.pdbx_description
1 polymer ?
#
loop_
_entity_poly.entity_id
_entity_poly.type
_entity_poly.pdbx_seq_one_letter_code
_entity_poly.pdbx_strand_id
1 'polypeptide(L)'
;MGVPLRVIQVVRNRFDAITTNTRKSTQLKNNLGRGVDQFIRLAEAAERVRARLAESEIIIVRHEELVADVHTTLTNVCSRLGVEASGEYLDACSSIAFESPRRTRDAMPWTPVLRAKVEARIASDPLLACYTFDS
;
A
#
# COMPACT_ATOMS: atom_id res chain seq x y z
N MET A 1 -4.03 27.34 17.19
CA MET A 1 -3.30 27.22 15.91
C MET A 1 -3.20 25.74 15.59
N GLY A 2 -3.96 25.24 14.61
CA GLY A 2 -3.89 23.84 14.19
C GLY A 2 -2.77 23.66 13.18
N VAL A 3 -1.91 22.67 13.38
CA VAL A 3 -0.90 22.29 12.37
C VAL A 3 -1.65 21.65 11.20
N PRO A 4 -1.38 22.02 9.94
CA PRO A 4 -2.02 21.40 8.79
C PRO A 4 -1.73 19.90 8.76
N LEU A 5 -2.79 19.08 8.74
CA LEU A 5 -2.69 17.64 8.70
C LEU A 5 -2.36 17.18 7.28
N ARG A 6 -1.38 16.27 7.15
CA ARG A 6 -1.14 15.53 5.91
C ARG A 6 -0.99 14.04 6.20
N VAL A 7 -1.66 13.22 5.41
CA VAL A 7 -1.68 11.77 5.52
C VAL A 7 -1.07 11.17 4.26
N ILE A 8 -0.04 10.34 4.43
CA ILE A 8 0.53 9.54 3.34
C ILE A 8 -0.06 8.14 3.43
N GLN A 9 -0.87 7.76 2.45
CA GLN A 9 -1.39 6.39 2.36
C GLN A 9 -0.60 5.63 1.29
N VAL A 10 0.20 4.66 1.75
CA VAL A 10 0.90 3.73 0.88
C VAL A 10 0.00 2.56 0.54
N VAL A 11 -0.20 2.29 -0.74
CA VAL A 11 -0.89 1.11 -1.24
C VAL A 11 0.08 0.20 -1.97
N ARG A 12 -0.19 -1.10 -1.92
CA ARG A 12 0.57 -2.17 -2.57
C ARG A 12 -0.44 -3.20 -3.05
N ASN A 13 -0.05 -4.06 -3.98
CA ASN A 13 -0.84 -5.23 -4.32
C ASN A 13 -1.33 -5.96 -3.05
N ARG A 14 -2.64 -6.16 -2.97
CA ARG A 14 -3.28 -6.63 -1.73
C ARG A 14 -2.92 -8.06 -1.38
N PHE A 15 -2.70 -8.92 -2.37
CA PHE A 15 -2.29 -10.30 -2.13
C PHE A 15 -0.90 -10.36 -1.50
N ASP A 16 0.02 -9.52 -1.96
CA ASP A 16 1.35 -9.41 -1.38
C ASP A 16 1.34 -8.78 0.01
N ALA A 17 0.56 -7.70 0.19
CA ALA A 17 0.43 -7.04 1.48
C ALA A 17 -0.17 -8.00 2.54
N ILE A 18 -1.23 -8.73 2.20
CA ILE A 18 -1.86 -9.71 3.09
C ILE A 18 -0.89 -10.84 3.42
N THR A 19 -0.19 -11.38 2.42
CA THR A 19 0.75 -12.48 2.63
C THR A 19 1.92 -12.05 3.50
N THR A 20 2.48 -10.87 3.23
CA THR A 20 3.55 -10.27 4.04
C THR A 20 3.11 -10.06 5.49
N ASN A 21 1.93 -9.47 5.71
CA ASN A 21 1.41 -9.21 7.06
C ASN A 21 1.07 -10.49 7.80
N THR A 22 0.47 -11.47 7.12
CA THR A 22 0.15 -12.78 7.70
C THR A 22 1.40 -13.51 8.19
N ARG A 23 2.48 -13.44 7.41
CA ARG A 23 3.75 -14.09 7.75
C ARG A 23 4.53 -13.37 8.86
N LYS A 24 4.45 -12.04 8.91
CA LYS A 24 5.17 -11.22 9.91
C LYS A 24 4.41 -11.05 11.22
N SER A 25 3.08 -11.21 11.21
CA SER A 25 2.25 -11.03 12.39
C SER A 25 2.16 -12.29 13.23
N THR A 26 2.67 -12.22 14.46
CA THR A 26 2.52 -13.28 15.46
C THR A 26 1.05 -13.54 15.83
N GLN A 27 0.19 -12.52 15.72
CA GLN A 27 -1.24 -12.63 16.01
C GLN A 27 -2.00 -13.43 14.94
N LEU A 28 -1.56 -13.33 13.68
CA LEU A 28 -2.19 -14.04 12.57
C LEU A 28 -1.78 -15.50 12.48
N LYS A 29 -0.69 -15.90 13.15
CA LYS A 29 -0.22 -17.30 13.24
C LYS A 29 -0.13 -18.00 11.88
N ASN A 30 0.35 -17.30 10.85
CA ASN A 30 0.40 -17.81 9.46
C ASN A 30 -0.97 -18.27 8.91
N ASN A 31 -2.09 -17.77 9.45
CA ASN A 31 -3.42 -18.10 8.96
C ASN A 31 -3.87 -17.05 7.93
N LEU A 32 -3.87 -17.44 6.67
CA LEU A 32 -4.23 -16.56 5.55
C LEU A 32 -5.67 -16.05 5.62
N GLY A 33 -6.62 -16.89 6.04
CA GLY A 33 -8.02 -16.48 6.21
C GLY A 33 -8.17 -15.34 7.20
N ARG A 34 -7.49 -15.43 8.35
CA ARG A 34 -7.45 -14.33 9.34
C ARG A 34 -6.78 -13.08 8.77
N GLY A 35 -5.74 -13.24 7.97
CA GLY A 35 -5.06 -12.14 7.28
C GLY A 35 -5.99 -11.41 6.31
N VAL A 36 -6.77 -12.15 5.52
CA VAL A 36 -7.80 -11.60 4.63
C VAL A 36 -8.87 -10.86 5.42
N ASP A 37 -9.39 -11.45 6.51
CA ASP A 37 -10.40 -10.79 7.35
C ASP A 37 -9.87 -9.50 7.99
N GLN A 38 -8.62 -9.51 8.46
CA GLN A 38 -7.98 -8.32 8.99
C GLN A 38 -7.81 -7.25 7.91
N PHE A 39 -7.39 -7.64 6.71
CA PHE A 39 -7.25 -6.71 5.59
C PHE A 39 -8.56 -6.01 5.26
N ILE A 40 -9.67 -6.75 5.17
CA ILE A 40 -10.98 -6.16 4.83
C ILE A 40 -11.37 -5.11 5.87
N ARG A 41 -11.24 -5.43 7.16
CA ARG A 41 -11.51 -4.47 8.24
C ARG A 41 -10.64 -3.22 8.16
N LEU A 42 -9.34 -3.37 7.89
CA LEU A 42 -8.41 -2.25 7.75
C LEU A 42 -8.69 -1.43 6.49
N ALA A 43 -9.05 -2.08 5.39
CA ALA A 43 -9.40 -1.40 4.14
C ALA A 43 -10.65 -0.54 4.31
N GLU A 44 -11.70 -1.06 4.97
CA GLU A 44 -12.89 -0.29 5.32
C GLU A 44 -12.58 0.88 6.25
N ALA A 45 -11.73 0.68 7.26
CA ALA A 45 -11.30 1.76 8.14
C ALA A 45 -10.52 2.84 7.38
N ALA A 46 -9.59 2.44 6.50
CA ALA A 46 -8.83 3.36 5.67
C ALA A 46 -9.75 4.15 4.72
N GLU A 47 -10.77 3.51 4.13
CA GLU A 47 -11.77 4.18 3.31
C GLU A 47 -12.55 5.23 4.11
N ARG A 48 -13.02 4.89 5.31
CA ARG A 48 -13.68 5.86 6.20
C ARG A 48 -12.79 7.02 6.61
N VAL A 49 -11.49 6.80 6.78
CA VAL A 49 -10.52 7.87 7.04
C VAL A 49 -10.36 8.75 5.80
N ARG A 50 -10.14 8.15 4.62
CA ARG A 50 -10.00 8.89 3.36
C ARG A 50 -11.22 9.78 3.06
N ALA A 51 -12.43 9.29 3.30
CA ALA A 51 -13.66 10.03 3.06
C ALA A 51 -13.81 11.31 3.91
N ARG A 52 -12.95 11.49 4.92
CA ARG A 52 -12.95 12.67 5.83
C ARG A 52 -11.80 13.63 5.55
N LEU A 53 -10.91 13.29 4.62
CA LEU A 53 -9.75 14.10 4.25
C LEU A 53 -10.06 14.84 2.95
N ALA A 54 -9.63 16.09 2.87
CA ALA A 54 -9.57 16.79 1.60
C ALA A 54 -8.50 16.16 0.69
N GLU A 55 -8.63 16.33 -0.62
CA GLU A 55 -7.66 15.82 -1.59
C GLU A 55 -6.24 16.37 -1.34
N SER A 56 -6.15 17.61 -0.84
CA SER A 56 -4.89 18.25 -0.43
C SER A 56 -4.26 17.66 0.84
N GLU A 57 -5.05 16.98 1.67
CA GLU A 57 -4.62 16.39 2.94
C GLU A 57 -4.13 14.94 2.78
N ILE A 58 -4.38 14.31 1.63
CA ILE A 58 -3.97 12.93 1.37
C ILE A 58 -3.04 12.78 0.18
N ILE A 59 -1.91 12.12 0.41
CA ILE A 59 -0.95 11.72 -0.62
C ILE A 59 -1.03 10.21 -0.76
N ILE A 60 -1.48 9.75 -1.91
CA ILE A 60 -1.48 8.32 -2.26
C ILE A 60 -0.15 7.97 -2.90
N VAL A 61 0.50 6.94 -2.40
CA VAL A 61 1.74 6.39 -2.98
C VAL A 61 1.51 4.92 -3.30
N ARG A 62 1.73 4.50 -4.55
CA ARG A 62 1.76 3.07 -4.88
C ARG A 62 3.16 2.54 -4.68
N HIS A 63 3.28 1.42 -3.99
CA HIS A 63 4.56 0.79 -3.71
C HIS A 63 5.27 0.37 -5.00
N GLU A 64 4.50 -0.11 -5.97
CA GLU A 64 5.00 -0.53 -7.27
C GLU A 64 5.56 0.65 -8.08
N GLU A 65 4.90 1.81 -8.04
CA GLU A 65 5.40 3.06 -8.65
C GLU A 65 6.64 3.58 -7.93
N LEU A 66 6.63 3.57 -6.59
CA LEU A 66 7.77 3.99 -5.77
C LEU A 66 9.01 3.15 -6.08
N VAL A 67 8.86 1.84 -6.21
CA VAL A 67 9.98 0.94 -6.51
C VAL A 67 10.43 1.07 -7.96
N ALA A 68 9.50 1.31 -8.90
CA ALA A 68 9.83 1.49 -10.31
C ALA A 68 10.60 2.81 -10.57
N ASP A 69 10.24 3.88 -9.86
CA ASP A 69 10.92 5.17 -9.94
C ASP A 69 10.86 5.92 -8.60
N VAL A 70 11.88 5.68 -7.78
CA VAL A 70 12.02 6.28 -6.45
C VAL A 70 12.16 7.80 -6.56
N HIS A 71 12.92 8.29 -7.53
CA HIS A 71 13.21 9.72 -7.70
C HIS A 71 11.93 10.50 -7.99
N THR A 72 11.20 10.10 -9.03
CA THR A 72 9.97 10.78 -9.43
C THR A 72 8.92 10.68 -8.34
N THR A 73 8.74 9.50 -7.74
CA THR A 73 7.73 9.30 -6.70
C THR A 73 8.01 10.14 -5.45
N LEU A 74 9.25 10.15 -4.94
CA LEU A 74 9.60 10.92 -3.75
C LEU A 74 9.64 12.43 -4.03
N THR A 75 10.04 12.86 -5.23
CA THR A 75 9.95 14.27 -5.64
C THR A 75 8.50 14.76 -5.57
N ASN A 76 7.56 13.98 -6.09
CA ASN A 76 6.13 14.30 -6.03
C ASN A 76 5.62 14.34 -4.58
N VAL A 77 6.01 13.37 -3.74
CA VAL A 77 5.64 13.36 -2.32
C VAL A 77 6.18 14.61 -1.60
N CYS A 78 7.47 14.90 -1.74
CA CYS A 78 8.11 16.07 -1.13
C CYS A 78 7.47 17.39 -1.59
N SER A 79 7.22 17.53 -2.89
CA SER A 79 6.51 18.69 -3.45
C SER A 79 5.13 18.89 -2.82
N ARG A 80 4.35 17.81 -2.69
CA ARG A 80 3.04 17.87 -2.01
C ARG A 80 3.15 18.14 -0.51
N LEU A 81 4.27 17.78 0.10
CA LEU A 81 4.62 18.15 1.47
C LEU A 81 5.18 19.58 1.59
N GLY A 82 5.42 20.28 0.48
CA GLY A 82 6.01 21.63 0.49
C GLY A 82 7.46 21.64 0.95
N VAL A 83 8.19 20.54 0.74
CA VAL A 83 9.63 20.42 1.03
C VAL A 83 10.40 20.10 -0.24
N GLU A 84 11.65 20.54 -0.30
CA GLU A 84 12.53 20.25 -1.43
C GLU A 84 13.08 18.82 -1.33
N ALA A 85 13.11 18.10 -2.45
CA ALA A 85 13.78 16.81 -2.58
C ALA A 85 15.15 17.02 -3.22
N SER A 86 16.22 17.08 -2.42
CA SER A 86 17.57 17.18 -2.97
C SER A 86 17.98 15.92 -3.72
N GLY A 87 18.87 16.05 -4.70
CA GLY A 87 19.42 14.90 -5.43
C GLY A 87 20.05 13.87 -4.50
N GLU A 88 20.86 14.32 -3.53
CA GLU A 88 21.49 13.45 -2.53
C GLU A 88 20.47 12.65 -1.70
N TYR A 89 19.35 13.28 -1.32
CA TYR A 89 18.27 12.60 -0.61
C TYR A 89 17.62 11.52 -1.48
N LEU A 90 17.32 11.84 -2.74
CA LEU A 90 16.71 10.91 -3.68
C LEU A 90 17.64 9.72 -3.98
N ASP A 91 18.92 9.98 -4.21
CA ASP A 91 19.94 8.95 -4.44
C ASP A 91 20.08 8.03 -3.22
N ALA A 92 20.14 8.61 -2.01
CA ALA A 92 20.21 7.85 -0.77
C ALA A 92 18.96 6.96 -0.58
N CYS A 93 17.76 7.49 -0.82
CA CYS A 93 16.52 6.71 -0.77
C CYS A 93 16.46 5.61 -1.83
N SER A 94 16.93 5.90 -3.04
CA SER A 94 17.01 4.94 -4.14
C SER A 94 17.93 3.77 -3.79
N SER A 95 19.08 4.06 -3.17
CA SER A 95 20.08 3.04 -2.79
C SER A 95 19.59 2.00 -1.77
N ILE A 96 18.55 2.31 -1.00
CA ILE A 96 17.98 1.41 0.01
C ILE A 96 16.64 0.79 -0.42
N ALA A 97 16.07 1.25 -1.54
CA ALA A 97 14.87 0.67 -2.10
C ALA A 97 15.18 -0.70 -2.71
N PHE A 98 14.17 -1.59 -2.73
CA PHE A 98 14.32 -2.86 -3.47
C PHE A 98 14.34 -2.59 -4.97
N GLU A 99 15.09 -3.37 -5.74
CA GLU A 99 15.13 -3.25 -7.22
C GLU A 99 13.79 -3.58 -7.89
N SER A 100 12.97 -4.43 -7.27
CA SER A 100 11.65 -4.80 -7.78
C SER A 100 10.68 -5.17 -6.66
N PRO A 101 9.36 -4.99 -6.87
CA PRO A 101 8.36 -5.42 -5.92
C PRO A 101 8.42 -6.94 -5.74
N ARG A 102 8.53 -7.39 -4.49
CA ARG A 102 8.54 -8.83 -4.20
C ARG A 102 7.13 -9.41 -4.33
N ARG A 103 6.99 -10.46 -5.15
CA ARG A 103 5.76 -11.25 -5.28
C ARG A 103 5.61 -12.25 -4.13
N THR A 104 5.33 -11.73 -2.94
CA THR A 104 5.20 -12.54 -1.72
C THR A 104 3.96 -13.43 -1.69
N ARG A 105 2.94 -13.16 -2.49
CA ARG A 105 1.67 -13.92 -2.52
C ARG A 105 1.85 -15.41 -2.84
N ASP A 106 2.91 -15.76 -3.54
CA ASP A 106 3.22 -17.15 -3.89
C ASP A 106 3.74 -17.96 -2.69
N ALA A 107 4.07 -17.31 -1.57
CA ALA A 107 4.56 -17.96 -0.36
C ALA A 107 3.46 -18.56 0.53
N MET A 108 2.18 -18.41 0.16
CA MET A 108 1.05 -18.95 0.93
C MET A 108 -0.05 -19.52 0.00
N PRO A 109 -0.80 -20.54 0.44
CA PRO A 109 -1.82 -21.17 -0.38
C PRO A 109 -3.09 -20.31 -0.47
N TRP A 110 -3.17 -19.47 -1.50
CA TRP A 110 -4.36 -18.69 -1.83
C TRP A 110 -5.44 -19.55 -2.47
N THR A 111 -6.43 -19.98 -1.68
CA THR A 111 -7.59 -20.71 -2.20
C THR A 111 -8.48 -19.81 -3.06
N PRO A 112 -9.24 -20.37 -4.02
CA PRO A 112 -10.16 -19.59 -4.85
C PRO A 112 -11.15 -18.74 -4.05
N VAL A 113 -11.65 -19.27 -2.92
CA VAL A 113 -12.58 -18.56 -2.03
C VAL A 113 -11.93 -17.32 -1.41
N LEU A 114 -10.67 -17.43 -0.94
CA LEU A 114 -9.96 -16.29 -0.37
C LEU A 114 -9.60 -15.25 -1.43
N ARG A 115 -9.24 -15.67 -2.65
CA ARG A 115 -8.98 -14.77 -3.76
C ARG A 115 -10.21 -13.97 -4.12
N ALA A 116 -11.34 -14.65 -4.35
CA ALA A 116 -12.62 -14.01 -4.69
C ALA A 116 -13.05 -12.98 -3.62
N LYS A 117 -12.82 -13.28 -2.33
CA LYS A 117 -13.14 -12.35 -1.23
C LYS A 117 -12.30 -11.05 -1.30
N VAL A 118 -11.01 -11.18 -1.63
CA VAL A 118 -10.12 -10.02 -1.79
C VAL A 118 -10.44 -9.24 -3.07
N GLU A 119 -10.71 -9.93 -4.18
CA GLU A 119 -11.08 -9.33 -5.45
C GLU A 119 -12.39 -8.53 -5.34
N ALA A 120 -13.40 -9.08 -4.67
CA ALA A 120 -14.64 -8.35 -4.40
C ALA A 120 -14.40 -7.05 -3.61
N ARG A 121 -13.46 -7.07 -2.66
CA ARG A 121 -13.08 -5.86 -1.92
C ARG A 121 -12.25 -4.88 -2.76
N ILE A 122 -11.38 -5.39 -3.63
CA ILE A 122 -10.61 -4.55 -4.56
C ILE A 122 -11.57 -3.82 -5.51
N ALA A 123 -12.55 -4.54 -6.06
CA ALA A 123 -13.51 -3.99 -7.01
C ALA A 123 -14.39 -2.86 -6.41
N SER A 124 -14.56 -2.82 -5.08
CA SER A 124 -15.32 -1.77 -4.40
C SER A 124 -14.50 -0.53 -4.03
N ASP A 125 -13.18 -0.52 -4.26
CA ASP A 125 -12.32 0.63 -3.97
C ASP A 125 -11.57 1.05 -5.25
N PRO A 126 -11.93 2.19 -5.88
CA PRO A 126 -11.26 2.67 -7.11
C PRO A 126 -9.74 2.79 -6.99
N LEU A 127 -9.24 3.05 -5.78
CA LEU A 127 -7.80 3.12 -5.50
C LEU A 127 -7.10 1.77 -5.74
N LEU A 128 -7.84 0.67 -5.56
CA LEU A 128 -7.31 -0.69 -5.62
C LEU A 128 -7.64 -1.40 -6.93
N ALA A 129 -8.58 -0.88 -7.71
CA ALA A 129 -9.11 -1.51 -8.91
C ALA A 129 -8.05 -1.92 -9.96
N CYS A 130 -6.85 -1.33 -9.92
CA CYS A 130 -5.74 -1.72 -10.80
C CYS A 130 -5.02 -3.00 -10.36
N TYR A 131 -5.27 -3.53 -9.16
CA TYR A 131 -4.59 -4.73 -8.66
C TYR A 131 -5.40 -6.00 -8.94
N THR A 132 -4.72 -7.02 -9.44
CA THR A 132 -5.20 -8.39 -9.55
C THR A 132 -4.26 -9.36 -8.84
N PHE A 133 -4.63 -10.65 -8.77
CA PHE A 133 -3.72 -11.66 -8.25
C PHE A 133 -2.48 -11.85 -9.12
N ASP A 134 -2.52 -11.50 -10.41
CA ASP A 134 -1.41 -11.74 -11.33
C ASP A 134 -0.56 -10.51 -11.59
N SER A 135 -1.14 -9.30 -11.49
CA SER A 135 -0.41 -8.02 -11.57
C SER A 135 0.55 -7.78 -10.40
#